data_AF-A0A1I2PP24-F1
#
_entry.id   AF-A0A1I2PP24-F1
#
_cell.length_a   1.000
_cell.length_b   1.000
_cell.length_c   1.000
_cell.angle_alpha   90.00
_cell.angle_beta   90.00
_cell.angle_gamma   90.00
#
_symmetry.space_group_name_H-M   'P 1'
#
loop_
_entity.id
_entity.type
_entity.pdbx_description
1 polymer ?
#
loop_
_entity_poly.entity_id
_entity_poly.type
_entity_poly.pdbx_seq_one_letter_code
_entity_poly.pdbx_strand_id
1 'polypeptide(L)'
;MENRRLRKMIDLENNQEFQRLHQKRSKFNAFKVLKVDKFEIRHSNVLAWLMDPNANHTMSDYFLQKILTSIFLNIEPDHDSKEKHLNQLFQRKDSFLDAKVFREVRIDNGRFIDLLAVSEKAKLVVLIENKYYSSESENQLKDYLAFVKSKFDETYCIIPIYLTLSGSTPSNSHYYSMSYNDVRMILESHLNLFGSRLPADVFHFINDYLAILQDELHTDQNDYELAHLIYRENQEIIQLAFEQGQSADLRLTDWNFTPNPLRDFYDKYADTIEFVHNVGQNILGEAFKVFTRKIHLDQLFNPHFRLPSFIPSKWHKKIDQLGVPLSNYWLGKGLVCWFEENTDGRLKITTELGPIDPDTRIKFLTDLKKRQVTIRESAMEPSRKFSKLYTDLTDINNWFDKNELVAGMTELYESAAFQSLVATVQNVLEHKPIIELQQMKQSVIDISENHFSNEELFGQAFKKFCETENINRDSYRITGKHTSFLLPLFNEVEEVFGETREKWWWHNGPFLYWFELNDQELLLVLELGPIEATKRIELIEHLEEQGQKVRVSAKKQEAKYTRLYSKHTTINQWGNTDEVSHAMVDLFNTSQNKEVLERIKGLTGETHKR
;
A
#
# COMPACT_ATOMS: atom_id res chain seq x y z
N MET A 1 -35.99 -21.18 -12.63
CA MET A 1 -34.94 -20.29 -12.08
C MET A 1 -35.24 -18.82 -12.34
N GLU A 2 -35.65 -18.45 -13.55
CA GLU A 2 -35.94 -17.07 -13.97
C GLU A 2 -36.98 -16.33 -13.10
N ASN A 3 -38.13 -16.96 -12.80
CA ASN A 3 -39.15 -16.41 -11.90
C ASN A 3 -38.66 -16.16 -10.46
N ARG A 4 -37.65 -16.88 -9.99
CA ARG A 4 -37.06 -16.69 -8.65
C ARG A 4 -36.15 -15.45 -8.63
N ARG A 5 -35.37 -15.24 -9.70
CA ARG A 5 -34.51 -14.07 -9.87
C ARG A 5 -35.34 -12.79 -10.01
N LEU A 6 -36.40 -12.84 -10.81
CA LEU A 6 -37.32 -11.71 -10.98
C LEU A 6 -37.94 -11.25 -9.65
N ARG A 7 -38.40 -12.20 -8.83
CA ARG A 7 -38.91 -11.88 -7.48
C ARG A 7 -37.85 -11.21 -6.60
N LYS A 8 -36.62 -11.73 -6.57
CA LYS A 8 -35.53 -11.13 -5.80
C LYS A 8 -35.18 -9.70 -6.25
N MET A 9 -35.22 -9.42 -7.55
CA MET A 9 -35.02 -8.06 -8.07
C MET A 9 -36.14 -7.13 -7.62
N ILE A 10 -37.39 -7.57 -7.71
CA ILE A 10 -38.56 -6.81 -7.26
C ILE A 10 -38.52 -6.58 -5.74
N ASP A 11 -38.11 -7.58 -4.96
CA ASP A 11 -37.98 -7.47 -3.50
C ASP A 11 -36.89 -6.45 -3.13
N LEU A 12 -35.73 -6.49 -3.82
CA LEU A 12 -34.65 -5.52 -3.62
C LEU A 12 -35.05 -4.11 -4.08
N GLU A 13 -35.77 -3.99 -5.19
CA GLU A 13 -36.30 -2.71 -5.67
C GLU A 13 -37.30 -2.09 -4.69
N ASN A 14 -38.11 -2.90 -4.01
CA ASN A 14 -39.04 -2.41 -2.99
C ASN A 14 -38.39 -2.23 -1.60
N ASN A 15 -37.10 -2.56 -1.45
CA ASN A 15 -36.37 -2.37 -0.21
C ASN A 15 -36.08 -0.88 0.02
N GLN A 16 -36.61 -0.32 1.12
CA GLN A 16 -36.47 1.10 1.43
C GLN A 16 -35.02 1.54 1.60
N GLU A 17 -34.18 0.70 2.19
CA GLU A 17 -32.77 0.99 2.40
C GLU A 17 -31.99 0.98 1.09
N PHE A 18 -32.28 0.03 0.20
CA PHE A 18 -31.73 0.03 -1.16
C PHE A 18 -32.13 1.29 -1.93
N GLN A 19 -33.40 1.72 -1.84
CA GLN A 19 -33.87 2.95 -2.50
C GLN A 19 -33.25 4.22 -1.92
N ARG A 20 -33.04 4.29 -0.59
CA ARG A 20 -32.33 5.42 0.04
C ARG A 20 -30.88 5.50 -0.44
N LEU A 21 -30.19 4.37 -0.47
CA LEU A 21 -28.82 4.30 -0.96
C LEU A 21 -28.75 4.68 -2.44
N HIS A 22 -29.70 4.18 -3.23
CA HIS A 22 -29.83 4.53 -4.64
C HIS A 22 -30.04 6.02 -4.85
N GLN A 23 -30.98 6.64 -4.13
CA GLN A 23 -31.25 8.08 -4.25
C GLN A 23 -30.02 8.95 -3.96
N LYS A 24 -29.14 8.52 -3.04
CA LYS A 24 -27.88 9.21 -2.77
C LYS A 24 -26.88 9.03 -3.91
N ARG A 25 -26.73 7.80 -4.41
CA ARG A 25 -25.72 7.42 -5.42
C ARG A 25 -26.07 7.85 -6.84
N SER A 26 -27.36 7.85 -7.18
CA SER A 26 -27.90 8.19 -8.51
C SER A 26 -28.11 9.69 -8.71
N LYS A 27 -27.58 10.53 -7.82
CA LYS A 27 -27.61 11.99 -8.03
C LYS A 27 -26.85 12.30 -9.30
N PHE A 28 -27.42 13.18 -10.11
CA PHE A 28 -26.76 13.67 -11.31
C PHE A 28 -25.37 14.21 -10.95
N ASN A 29 -24.38 13.81 -11.75
CA ASN A 29 -23.02 14.28 -11.63
C ASN A 29 -22.38 14.22 -13.02
N ALA A 30 -21.87 15.35 -13.53
CA ALA A 30 -21.31 15.41 -14.88
C ALA A 30 -20.12 14.45 -15.09
N PHE A 31 -19.28 14.24 -14.06
CA PHE A 31 -18.11 13.36 -14.17
C PHE A 31 -18.50 11.89 -14.29
N LYS A 32 -19.51 11.45 -13.52
CA LYS A 32 -20.03 10.08 -13.62
C LYS A 32 -20.72 9.82 -14.95
N VAL A 33 -21.51 10.78 -15.43
CA VAL A 33 -22.17 10.69 -16.75
C VAL A 33 -21.16 10.54 -17.88
N LEU A 34 -20.05 11.27 -17.81
CA LEU A 34 -18.96 11.18 -18.78
C LEU A 34 -18.00 10.00 -18.51
N LYS A 35 -18.17 9.26 -17.40
CA LYS A 35 -17.29 8.19 -16.92
C LYS A 35 -15.83 8.64 -16.83
N VAL A 36 -15.58 9.84 -16.31
CA VAL A 36 -14.23 10.43 -16.18
C VAL A 36 -13.74 10.51 -14.73
N ASP A 37 -14.60 10.14 -13.78
CA ASP A 37 -14.40 10.21 -12.34
C ASP A 37 -13.29 9.28 -11.81
N LYS A 38 -12.94 8.21 -12.54
CA LYS A 38 -11.90 7.24 -12.13
C LYS A 38 -10.53 7.47 -12.77
N PHE A 39 -10.37 8.52 -13.59
CA PHE A 39 -9.15 8.72 -14.38
C PHE A 39 -8.26 9.82 -13.78
N GLU A 40 -7.06 9.45 -13.34
CA GLU A 40 -6.06 10.38 -12.75
C GLU A 40 -5.81 11.63 -13.61
N ILE A 41 -5.66 11.44 -14.93
CA ILE A 41 -5.49 12.54 -15.90
C ILE A 41 -6.66 13.54 -15.84
N ARG A 42 -7.89 13.07 -15.60
CA ARG A 42 -9.08 13.93 -15.54
C ARG A 42 -9.10 14.76 -14.25
N HIS A 43 -8.64 14.22 -13.13
CA HIS A 43 -8.40 15.01 -11.93
C HIS A 43 -7.31 16.07 -12.16
N SER A 44 -6.21 15.74 -12.85
CA SER A 44 -5.18 16.71 -13.21
C SER A 44 -5.75 17.86 -14.06
N ASN A 45 -6.74 17.60 -14.92
CA ASN A 45 -7.40 18.66 -15.70
C ASN A 45 -8.18 19.65 -14.82
N VAL A 46 -8.92 19.12 -13.84
CA VAL A 46 -9.67 19.95 -12.89
C VAL A 46 -8.71 20.78 -12.04
N LEU A 47 -7.65 20.16 -11.52
CA LEU A 47 -6.62 20.85 -10.74
C LEU A 47 -5.93 21.94 -11.55
N ALA A 48 -5.54 21.67 -12.80
CA ALA A 48 -4.94 22.67 -13.67
C ALA A 48 -5.87 23.86 -13.89
N TRP A 49 -7.15 23.61 -14.13
CA TRP A 49 -8.17 24.64 -14.29
C TRP A 49 -8.31 25.48 -13.02
N LEU A 50 -8.38 24.86 -11.84
CA LEU A 50 -8.48 25.57 -10.56
C LEU A 50 -7.22 26.38 -10.22
N MET A 51 -6.04 25.90 -10.62
CA MET A 51 -4.76 26.56 -10.35
C MET A 51 -4.46 27.74 -11.29
N ASP A 52 -5.12 27.83 -12.45
CA ASP A 52 -4.87 28.86 -13.45
C ASP A 52 -5.63 30.15 -13.10
N PRO A 53 -4.96 31.22 -12.62
CA PRO A 53 -5.63 32.45 -12.21
C PRO A 53 -6.39 33.16 -13.34
N ASN A 54 -6.09 32.83 -14.60
CA ASN A 54 -6.72 33.41 -15.78
C ASN A 54 -7.86 32.55 -16.34
N ALA A 55 -8.13 31.39 -15.74
CA ALA A 55 -9.22 30.53 -16.15
C ALA A 55 -10.58 31.07 -15.69
N ASN A 56 -11.64 30.53 -16.28
CA ASN A 56 -13.02 31.00 -16.12
C ASN A 56 -13.73 30.48 -14.86
N HIS A 57 -12.99 30.08 -13.81
CA HIS A 57 -13.56 29.65 -12.52
C HIS A 57 -13.81 30.80 -11.53
N THR A 58 -13.42 32.04 -11.86
CA THR A 58 -13.66 33.26 -11.06
C THR A 58 -13.01 33.28 -9.66
N MET A 59 -12.10 32.35 -9.36
CA MET A 59 -11.40 32.30 -8.08
C MET A 59 -10.05 33.03 -8.08
N SER A 60 -9.63 33.63 -9.21
CA SER A 60 -8.29 34.24 -9.33
C SER A 60 -7.20 33.21 -8.93
N ASP A 61 -6.11 33.66 -8.33
CA ASP A 61 -5.05 32.86 -7.73
C ASP A 61 -5.40 32.22 -6.37
N TYR A 62 -6.66 32.28 -5.90
CA TYR A 62 -7.07 31.78 -4.58
C TYR A 62 -6.67 30.32 -4.34
N PHE A 63 -6.95 29.44 -5.31
CA PHE A 63 -6.70 28.01 -5.13
C PHE A 63 -5.20 27.72 -5.02
N LEU A 64 -4.38 28.33 -5.89
CA LEU A 64 -2.93 28.22 -5.83
C LEU A 64 -2.38 28.77 -4.49
N GLN A 65 -2.85 29.95 -4.05
CA GLN A 65 -2.49 30.50 -2.74
C GLN A 65 -2.82 29.54 -1.59
N LYS A 66 -3.99 28.88 -1.64
CA LYS A 66 -4.43 27.95 -0.60
C LYS A 66 -3.67 26.63 -0.63
N ILE A 67 -3.29 26.11 -1.79
CA ILE A 67 -2.37 24.97 -1.89
C ILE A 67 -1.06 25.30 -1.18
N LEU A 68 -0.45 26.44 -1.52
CA LEU A 68 0.80 26.87 -0.92
C LEU A 68 0.66 27.09 0.59
N THR A 69 -0.44 27.70 1.03
CA THR A 69 -0.72 27.94 2.45
C THR A 69 -0.91 26.62 3.18
N SER A 70 -1.64 25.65 2.61
CA SER A 70 -1.83 24.33 3.19
C SER A 70 -0.48 23.61 3.36
N ILE A 71 0.39 23.68 2.35
CA ILE A 71 1.76 23.16 2.45
C ILE A 71 2.52 23.85 3.57
N PHE A 72 2.49 25.18 3.61
CA PHE A 72 3.18 25.98 4.62
C PHE A 72 2.74 25.63 6.05
N LEU A 73 1.44 25.51 6.28
CA LEU A 73 0.90 25.15 7.59
C LEU A 73 1.20 23.70 7.99
N ASN A 74 1.45 22.82 7.00
CA ASN A 74 1.81 21.42 7.20
C ASN A 74 3.36 21.19 7.19
N ILE A 75 4.14 22.27 7.12
CA ILE A 75 5.60 22.23 7.29
C ILE A 75 5.92 22.34 8.78
N GLU A 76 6.74 21.41 9.25
CA GLU A 76 7.28 21.45 10.60
C GLU A 76 8.33 22.57 10.67
N PRO A 77 8.38 23.36 11.76
CA PRO A 77 9.45 24.34 11.95
C PRO A 77 10.78 23.59 12.05
N ASP A 78 11.63 23.70 11.03
CA ASP A 78 12.97 23.11 11.01
C ASP A 78 13.95 24.15 10.46
N HIS A 79 15.17 24.18 11.01
CA HIS A 79 16.18 25.22 10.82
C HIS A 79 16.83 25.24 9.41
N ASP A 80 16.28 24.52 8.42
CA ASP A 80 16.90 24.30 7.11
C ASP A 80 16.17 24.97 5.92
N SER A 81 16.88 25.09 4.80
CA SER A 81 16.60 25.90 3.59
C SER A 81 15.19 25.85 2.97
N LYS A 82 14.37 24.83 3.26
CA LYS A 82 12.99 24.70 2.73
C LYS A 82 12.03 25.72 3.34
N GLU A 83 12.12 25.95 4.65
CA GLU A 83 11.28 26.92 5.36
C GLU A 83 11.61 28.34 4.88
N LYS A 84 12.90 28.62 4.64
CA LYS A 84 13.40 29.93 4.21
C LYS A 84 12.78 30.40 2.89
N HIS A 85 12.64 29.53 1.89
CA HIS A 85 12.09 29.91 0.59
C HIS A 85 10.58 30.18 0.64
N LEU A 86 9.81 29.35 1.34
CA LEU A 86 8.38 29.56 1.54
C LEU A 86 8.11 30.78 2.45
N ASN A 87 8.86 30.93 3.54
CA ASN A 87 8.78 32.11 4.41
C ASN A 87 9.02 33.40 3.60
N GLN A 88 10.00 33.42 2.71
CA GLN A 88 10.25 34.57 1.84
C GLN A 88 9.08 34.84 0.88
N LEU A 89 8.50 33.79 0.29
CA LEU A 89 7.33 33.91 -0.59
C LEU A 89 6.12 34.49 0.16
N PHE A 90 5.80 33.99 1.35
CA PHE A 90 4.67 34.49 2.16
C PHE A 90 4.90 35.88 2.75
N GLN A 91 6.16 36.24 3.09
CA GLN A 91 6.50 37.59 3.55
C GLN A 91 6.28 38.65 2.48
N ARG A 92 6.55 38.33 1.21
CA ARG A 92 6.35 39.25 0.08
C ARG A 92 4.89 39.53 -0.24
N LYS A 93 3.98 38.65 0.21
CA LYS A 93 2.54 38.69 -0.15
C LYS A 93 2.36 38.76 -1.67
N ASP A 94 3.16 37.97 -2.38
CA ASP A 94 3.12 37.95 -3.83
C ASP A 94 1.74 37.51 -4.33
N SER A 95 1.27 38.16 -5.38
CA SER A 95 0.12 37.68 -6.16
C SER A 95 0.63 36.72 -7.22
N PHE A 96 -0.12 35.65 -7.47
CA PHE A 96 0.20 34.66 -8.49
C PHE A 96 -0.66 34.81 -9.75
N LEU A 97 -1.24 36.00 -9.98
CA LEU A 97 -2.07 36.30 -11.17
C LEU A 97 -1.36 36.06 -12.50
N ASP A 98 -0.02 36.11 -12.53
CA ASP A 98 0.78 35.83 -13.73
C ASP A 98 1.12 34.35 -13.91
N ALA A 99 0.69 33.47 -12.99
CA ALA A 99 1.01 32.06 -13.04
C ALA A 99 0.46 31.41 -14.32
N LYS A 100 1.31 30.62 -14.97
CA LYS A 100 0.96 29.77 -16.11
C LYS A 100 0.98 28.32 -15.68
N VAL A 101 -0.09 27.58 -15.97
CA VAL A 101 -0.25 26.18 -15.57
C VAL A 101 -0.14 25.28 -16.81
N PHE A 102 0.74 24.29 -16.72
CA PHE A 102 1.01 23.29 -17.74
C PHE A 102 0.61 21.92 -17.22
N ARG A 103 0.19 21.03 -18.14
CA ARG A 103 -0.14 19.64 -17.87
C ARG A 103 0.76 18.73 -18.69
N GLU A 104 0.98 17.52 -18.20
CA GLU A 104 1.70 16.46 -18.90
C GLU A 104 3.01 16.99 -19.52
N VAL A 105 3.84 17.63 -18.69
CA VAL A 105 5.11 18.23 -19.15
C VAL A 105 6.11 17.12 -19.37
N ARG A 106 6.42 16.86 -20.64
CA ARG A 106 7.38 15.84 -21.05
C ARG A 106 8.79 16.21 -20.58
N ILE A 107 9.47 15.26 -19.95
CA ILE A 107 10.88 15.35 -19.56
C ILE A 107 11.77 14.48 -20.47
N ASP A 108 13.09 14.63 -20.33
CA ASP A 108 14.07 14.07 -21.28
C ASP A 108 14.02 12.54 -21.40
N ASN A 109 13.65 11.82 -20.32
CA ASN A 109 13.52 10.36 -20.31
C ASN A 109 12.16 9.84 -20.81
N GLY A 110 11.31 10.72 -21.36
CA GLY A 110 10.00 10.36 -21.91
C GLY A 110 8.86 10.28 -20.89
N ARG A 111 9.13 10.52 -19.60
CA ARG A 111 8.09 10.65 -18.56
C ARG A 111 7.40 12.02 -18.64
N PHE A 112 6.28 12.16 -17.94
CA PHE A 112 5.46 13.37 -17.94
C PHE A 112 5.19 13.83 -16.50
N ILE A 113 5.48 15.09 -16.19
CA ILE A 113 5.06 15.73 -14.93
C ILE A 113 3.56 16.07 -15.07
N ASP A 114 2.72 15.63 -14.14
CA ASP A 114 1.27 15.81 -14.25
C ASP A 114 0.86 17.28 -14.32
N LEU A 115 1.40 18.11 -13.42
CA LEU A 115 1.13 19.55 -13.37
C LEU A 115 2.40 20.36 -13.08
N LEU A 116 2.53 21.49 -13.76
CA LEU A 116 3.59 22.48 -13.51
C LEU A 116 3.00 23.89 -13.58
N ALA A 117 3.00 24.62 -12.47
CA ALA A 117 2.63 26.04 -12.44
C ALA A 117 3.88 26.92 -12.28
N VAL A 118 3.99 27.97 -13.07
CA VAL A 118 5.15 28.88 -13.08
C VAL A 118 4.67 30.33 -13.00
N SER A 119 5.11 31.06 -11.99
CA SER A 119 4.97 32.52 -11.89
C SER A 119 6.33 33.18 -12.08
N GLU A 120 6.42 34.02 -13.10
CA GLU A 120 7.65 34.73 -13.45
C GLU A 120 7.93 35.88 -12.50
N LYS A 121 6.86 36.59 -12.09
CA LYS A 121 6.95 37.72 -11.17
C LYS A 121 7.32 37.27 -9.76
N ALA A 122 6.70 36.21 -9.26
CA ALA A 122 7.00 35.67 -7.93
C ALA A 122 8.26 34.79 -7.92
N LYS A 123 8.83 34.48 -9.10
CA LYS A 123 9.91 33.50 -9.26
C LYS A 123 9.56 32.20 -8.55
N LEU A 124 8.40 31.65 -8.89
CA LEU A 124 7.84 30.46 -8.26
C LEU A 124 7.59 29.37 -9.30
N VAL A 125 7.96 28.14 -8.97
CA VAL A 125 7.62 26.93 -9.72
C VAL A 125 6.98 25.93 -8.78
N VAL A 126 5.77 25.48 -9.11
CA VAL A 126 5.07 24.42 -8.39
C VAL A 126 4.93 23.23 -9.34
N LEU A 127 5.51 22.08 -8.99
CA LEU A 127 5.29 20.83 -9.72
C LEU A 127 4.46 19.89 -8.87
N ILE A 128 3.47 19.24 -9.46
CA ILE A 128 2.62 18.27 -8.77
C ILE A 128 2.69 16.95 -9.53
N GLU A 129 3.05 15.90 -8.81
CA GLU A 129 2.77 14.52 -9.23
C GLU A 129 1.45 14.10 -8.56
N ASN A 130 0.46 13.75 -9.37
CA ASN A 130 -0.88 13.39 -8.94
C ASN A 130 -1.00 11.86 -8.93
N LYS A 131 -1.52 11.28 -7.86
CA LYS A 131 -1.68 9.83 -7.71
C LYS A 131 -3.03 9.50 -7.08
N TYR A 132 -3.99 9.10 -7.90
CA TYR A 132 -5.36 8.87 -7.44
C TYR A 132 -5.58 7.44 -6.94
N TYR A 133 -5.15 6.43 -7.70
CA TYR A 133 -5.28 5.01 -7.33
C TYR A 133 -3.95 4.23 -7.29
N SER A 134 -2.90 4.78 -7.91
CA SER A 134 -1.60 4.11 -8.02
C SER A 134 -0.56 4.80 -7.15
N SER A 135 0.51 4.07 -6.78
CA SER A 135 1.70 4.69 -6.20
C SER A 135 2.62 5.19 -7.30
N GLU A 136 3.52 6.12 -6.97
CA GLU A 136 4.60 6.57 -7.85
C GLU A 136 5.45 5.40 -8.36
N SER A 137 5.99 5.56 -9.58
CA SER A 137 6.93 4.63 -10.16
C SER A 137 8.37 4.88 -9.66
N GLU A 138 9.23 3.88 -9.80
CA GLU A 138 10.60 3.97 -9.29
C GLU A 138 11.37 5.17 -9.90
N ASN A 139 12.05 5.93 -9.04
CA ASN A 139 12.82 7.14 -9.36
C ASN A 139 12.01 8.31 -9.98
N GLN A 140 10.69 8.20 -10.09
CA GLN A 140 9.85 9.18 -10.77
C GLN A 140 9.98 10.60 -10.21
N LEU A 141 9.79 10.75 -8.90
CA LEU A 141 9.89 12.05 -8.24
C LEU A 141 11.28 12.68 -8.36
N LYS A 142 12.32 11.85 -8.32
CA LYS A 142 13.72 12.29 -8.47
C LYS A 142 13.97 12.87 -9.85
N ASP A 143 13.51 12.20 -10.91
CA ASP A 143 13.70 12.64 -12.28
C ASP A 143 13.00 13.98 -12.55
N TYR A 144 11.76 14.12 -12.07
CA TYR A 144 10.98 15.35 -12.25
C TYR A 144 11.62 16.54 -11.55
N LEU A 145 12.09 16.35 -10.32
CA LEU A 145 12.75 17.43 -9.58
C LEU A 145 14.09 17.81 -10.23
N ALA A 146 14.87 16.82 -10.69
CA ALA A 146 16.12 17.08 -11.41
C ALA A 146 15.88 17.86 -12.70
N PHE A 147 14.87 17.46 -13.49
CA PHE A 147 14.47 18.16 -14.70
C PHE A 147 14.07 19.61 -14.42
N VAL A 148 13.17 19.86 -13.46
CA VAL A 148 12.76 21.24 -13.15
C VAL A 148 13.95 22.08 -12.67
N LYS A 149 14.80 21.55 -11.79
CA LYS A 149 16.03 22.25 -11.34
C LYS A 149 17.01 22.58 -12.48
N SER A 150 17.01 21.80 -13.56
CA SER A 150 17.82 22.09 -14.75
C SER A 150 17.27 23.20 -15.65
N LYS A 151 15.95 23.49 -15.55
CA LYS A 151 15.26 24.45 -16.42
C LYS A 151 15.12 25.83 -15.78
N PHE A 152 15.12 25.89 -14.45
CA PHE A 152 14.98 27.12 -13.68
C PHE A 152 16.24 27.38 -12.85
N ASP A 153 16.70 28.63 -12.84
CA ASP A 153 17.85 29.04 -12.06
C ASP A 153 17.55 29.11 -10.55
N GLU A 154 18.59 29.33 -9.74
CA GLU A 154 18.50 29.37 -8.28
C GLU A 154 17.64 30.53 -7.73
N THR A 155 17.23 31.50 -8.55
CA THR A 155 16.34 32.58 -8.12
C THR A 155 14.89 32.11 -7.98
N TYR A 156 14.53 30.98 -8.58
CA TYR A 156 13.19 30.41 -8.47
C TYR A 156 13.02 29.56 -7.21
N CYS A 157 11.94 29.82 -6.48
CA CYS A 157 11.44 28.92 -5.46
C CYS A 157 10.75 27.73 -6.14
N ILE A 158 11.31 26.53 -5.99
CA ILE A 158 10.72 25.28 -6.53
C ILE A 158 10.00 24.54 -5.40
N ILE A 159 8.70 24.32 -5.56
CA ILE A 159 7.81 23.63 -4.62
C ILE A 159 7.30 22.34 -5.28
N PRO A 160 7.95 21.19 -5.02
CA PRO A 160 7.49 19.89 -5.48
C PRO A 160 6.41 19.31 -4.56
N ILE A 161 5.28 18.90 -5.11
CA ILE A 161 4.12 18.38 -4.39
C ILE A 161 3.82 16.97 -4.87
N TYR A 162 3.59 16.06 -3.92
CA TYR A 162 3.08 14.72 -4.18
C TYR A 162 1.64 14.64 -3.67
N LEU A 163 0.68 14.69 -4.59
CA LEU A 163 -0.74 14.71 -4.29
C LEU A 163 -1.31 13.30 -4.42
N THR A 164 -1.83 12.75 -3.32
CA THR A 164 -2.43 11.40 -3.30
C THR A 164 -3.82 11.40 -2.70
N LEU A 165 -4.60 10.33 -2.85
CA LEU A 165 -5.94 10.25 -2.23
C LEU A 165 -5.87 10.46 -0.69
N SER A 166 -4.92 9.80 -0.02
CA SER A 166 -4.78 9.76 1.44
C SER A 166 -3.62 10.57 2.04
N GLY A 167 -2.83 11.28 1.23
CA GLY A 167 -1.65 12.01 1.72
C GLY A 167 -0.43 11.12 1.99
N SER A 168 -0.27 10.04 1.23
CA SER A 168 0.85 9.09 1.32
C SER A 168 2.21 9.80 1.20
N THR A 169 3.22 9.23 1.84
CA THR A 169 4.57 9.81 1.86
C THR A 169 5.27 9.60 0.50
N PRO A 170 5.88 10.65 -0.10
CA PRO A 170 6.68 10.52 -1.31
C PRO A 170 7.99 9.74 -1.06
N SER A 171 8.52 9.01 -2.04
CA SER A 171 9.86 8.40 -1.89
C SER A 171 10.98 9.45 -1.80
N ASN A 172 10.76 10.63 -2.38
CA ASN A 172 11.72 11.72 -2.40
C ASN A 172 11.39 12.75 -1.31
N SER A 173 12.29 12.89 -0.33
CA SER A 173 12.12 13.79 0.82
C SER A 173 12.04 15.27 0.44
N HIS A 174 12.39 15.67 -0.77
CA HIS A 174 12.20 17.05 -1.23
C HIS A 174 10.75 17.40 -1.52
N TYR A 175 9.88 16.43 -1.79
CA TYR A 175 8.45 16.65 -2.07
C TYR A 175 7.63 16.91 -0.81
N TYR A 176 6.67 17.82 -0.92
CA TYR A 176 5.62 18.04 0.06
C TYR A 176 4.47 17.06 -0.19
N SER A 177 4.04 16.32 0.82
CA SER A 177 2.83 15.49 0.72
C SER A 177 1.58 16.36 0.82
N MET A 178 0.60 16.09 -0.04
CA MET A 178 -0.74 16.66 0.01
C MET A 178 -1.77 15.56 -0.29
N SER A 179 -2.96 15.68 0.28
CA SER A 179 -4.08 14.76 0.07
C SER A 179 -5.21 15.39 -0.74
N TYR A 180 -6.06 14.57 -1.37
CA TYR A 180 -7.31 15.04 -1.94
C TYR A 180 -8.30 15.57 -0.90
N ASN A 181 -8.13 15.21 0.38
CA ASN A 181 -8.87 15.85 1.45
C ASN A 181 -8.47 17.32 1.63
N ASP A 182 -7.20 17.68 1.43
CA ASP A 182 -6.77 19.09 1.45
C ASP A 182 -7.41 19.88 0.30
N VAL A 183 -7.41 19.30 -0.91
CA VAL A 183 -8.09 19.87 -2.09
C VAL A 183 -9.59 20.08 -1.80
N ARG A 184 -10.26 19.07 -1.24
CA ARG A 184 -11.67 19.13 -0.84
C ARG A 184 -11.91 20.27 0.14
N MET A 185 -11.11 20.37 1.21
CA MET A 185 -11.24 21.42 2.22
C MET A 185 -11.04 22.83 1.64
N ILE A 186 -10.10 23.01 0.71
CA ILE A 186 -9.87 24.30 0.05
C ILE A 186 -11.12 24.72 -0.74
N LEU A 187 -11.70 23.79 -1.50
CA LEU A 187 -12.89 24.04 -2.31
C LEU A 187 -14.14 24.26 -1.45
N GLU A 188 -14.39 23.42 -0.44
CA GLU A 188 -15.49 23.59 0.52
C GLU A 188 -15.40 24.95 1.24
N SER A 189 -14.20 25.33 1.69
CA SER A 189 -13.97 26.65 2.30
C SER A 189 -14.29 27.79 1.33
N HIS A 190 -13.92 27.66 0.06
CA HIS A 190 -14.24 28.67 -0.95
C HIS A 190 -15.74 28.77 -1.21
N LEU A 191 -16.43 27.65 -1.39
CA LEU A 191 -17.88 27.62 -1.62
C LEU A 191 -18.65 28.19 -0.42
N ASN A 192 -18.22 27.89 0.81
CA ASN A 192 -18.85 28.41 2.02
C ASN A 192 -18.72 29.94 2.13
N LEU A 193 -17.58 30.50 1.75
CA LEU A 193 -17.31 31.94 1.86
C LEU A 193 -17.81 32.77 0.67
N PHE A 194 -17.74 32.19 -0.54
CA PHE A 194 -17.92 32.92 -1.80
C PHE A 194 -18.89 32.25 -2.77
N GLY A 195 -19.50 31.12 -2.42
CA GLY A 195 -20.34 30.33 -3.34
C GLY A 195 -21.50 31.11 -3.96
N SER A 196 -22.11 32.03 -3.20
CA SER A 196 -23.18 32.91 -3.70
C SER A 196 -22.74 33.92 -4.76
N ARG A 197 -21.43 34.12 -4.95
CA ARG A 197 -20.84 35.03 -5.93
C ARG A 197 -20.33 34.30 -7.18
N LEU A 198 -20.26 32.97 -7.15
CA LEU A 198 -19.81 32.19 -8.30
C LEU A 198 -20.90 32.14 -9.37
N PRO A 199 -20.54 32.14 -10.66
CA PRO A 199 -21.47 31.76 -11.72
C PRO A 199 -22.07 30.38 -11.44
N ALA A 200 -23.36 30.22 -11.72
CA ALA A 200 -24.08 28.98 -11.42
C ALA A 200 -23.36 27.75 -12.00
N ASP A 201 -22.93 27.79 -13.25
CA ASP A 201 -22.27 26.66 -13.91
C ASP A 201 -20.95 26.26 -13.22
N VAL A 202 -20.17 27.25 -12.79
CA VAL A 202 -18.92 27.05 -12.03
C VAL A 202 -19.23 26.44 -10.66
N PHE A 203 -20.21 27.00 -9.95
CA PHE A 203 -20.65 26.49 -8.64
C PHE A 203 -21.11 25.02 -8.74
N HIS A 204 -21.93 24.68 -9.73
CA HIS A 204 -22.39 23.32 -9.93
C HIS A 204 -21.24 22.37 -10.31
N PHE A 205 -20.35 22.78 -11.21
CA PHE A 205 -19.18 21.97 -11.59
C PHE A 205 -18.27 21.64 -10.41
N ILE A 206 -18.00 22.61 -9.52
CA ILE A 206 -17.19 22.39 -8.32
C ILE A 206 -17.91 21.46 -7.34
N ASN A 207 -19.22 21.62 -7.15
CA ASN A 207 -20.00 20.70 -6.29
C ASN A 207 -20.03 19.28 -6.85
N ASP A 208 -20.16 19.12 -8.16
CA ASP A 208 -20.05 17.82 -8.83
C ASP A 208 -18.67 17.20 -8.58
N TYR A 209 -17.60 17.99 -8.69
CA TYR A 209 -16.26 17.50 -8.40
C TYR A 209 -16.08 17.13 -6.91
N LEU A 210 -16.59 17.96 -6.00
CA LEU A 210 -16.59 17.66 -4.56
C LEU A 210 -17.35 16.39 -4.24
N ALA A 211 -18.46 16.09 -4.92
CA ALA A 211 -19.21 14.86 -4.74
C ALA A 211 -18.39 13.62 -5.17
N ILE A 212 -17.60 13.71 -6.25
CA ILE A 212 -16.65 12.64 -6.62
C ILE A 212 -15.61 12.42 -5.52
N LEU A 213 -15.00 13.51 -5.04
CA LEU A 213 -14.02 13.41 -3.96
C LEU A 213 -14.63 12.87 -2.67
N GLN A 214 -15.86 13.25 -2.34
CA GLN A 214 -16.57 12.74 -1.16
C GLN A 214 -16.88 11.25 -1.28
N ASP A 215 -17.30 10.77 -2.45
CA ASP A 215 -17.56 9.35 -2.67
C ASP A 215 -16.32 8.48 -2.42
N GLU A 216 -15.14 8.98 -2.82
CA GLU A 216 -13.86 8.29 -2.66
C GLU A 216 -13.23 8.46 -1.27
N LEU A 217 -13.37 9.65 -0.65
CA LEU A 217 -12.76 9.98 0.64
C LEU A 217 -13.65 9.66 1.85
N HIS A 218 -14.97 9.71 1.69
CA HIS A 218 -15.97 9.66 2.76
C HIS A 218 -17.21 8.90 2.30
N THR A 219 -17.12 7.57 2.23
CA THR A 219 -18.35 6.79 2.37
C THR A 219 -18.83 6.95 3.81
N ASP A 220 -20.01 7.57 4.01
CA ASP A 220 -20.65 7.68 5.34
C ASP A 220 -20.69 6.29 5.99
N GLN A 221 -20.31 6.20 7.26
CA GLN A 221 -20.38 4.97 8.05
C GLN A 221 -21.78 4.35 7.97
N ASN A 222 -22.83 5.18 7.91
CA ASN A 222 -24.21 4.73 7.72
C ASN A 222 -24.42 4.10 6.34
N ASP A 223 -23.87 4.68 5.26
CA ASP A 223 -24.01 4.17 3.90
C ASP A 223 -23.23 2.86 3.70
N TYR A 224 -22.11 2.70 4.40
CA TYR A 224 -21.37 1.44 4.48
C TYR A 224 -22.18 0.35 5.19
N GLU A 225 -22.72 0.63 6.38
CA GLU A 225 -23.55 -0.31 7.14
C GLU A 225 -24.78 -0.72 6.32
N LEU A 226 -25.36 0.23 5.59
CA LEU A 226 -26.48 0.01 4.68
C LEU A 226 -26.11 -0.89 3.51
N ALA A 227 -25.00 -0.59 2.83
CA ALA A 227 -24.50 -1.41 1.74
C ALA A 227 -24.20 -2.84 2.19
N HIS A 228 -23.61 -3.00 3.37
CA HIS A 228 -23.33 -4.32 3.94
C HIS A 228 -24.61 -5.10 4.24
N LEU A 229 -25.60 -4.46 4.88
CA LEU A 229 -26.91 -5.06 5.15
C LEU A 229 -27.59 -5.54 3.86
N ILE A 230 -27.65 -4.65 2.86
CA ILE A 230 -28.25 -4.94 1.55
C ILE A 230 -27.50 -6.11 0.89
N TYR A 231 -26.17 -6.07 0.86
CA TYR A 231 -25.36 -7.11 0.23
C TYR A 231 -25.60 -8.47 0.89
N ARG A 232 -25.57 -8.54 2.23
CA ARG A 232 -25.78 -9.78 2.98
C ARG A 232 -27.15 -10.41 2.70
N GLU A 233 -28.20 -9.60 2.60
CA GLU A 233 -29.56 -10.08 2.36
C GLU A 233 -29.80 -10.45 0.89
N ASN A 234 -29.02 -9.86 -0.04
CA ASN A 234 -29.28 -9.91 -1.48
C ASN A 234 -28.06 -10.37 -2.31
N GLN A 235 -27.11 -11.07 -1.70
CA GLN A 235 -25.82 -11.43 -2.31
C GLN A 235 -25.96 -12.03 -3.71
N GLU A 236 -26.82 -13.05 -3.87
CA GLU A 236 -27.02 -13.74 -5.15
C GLU A 236 -27.43 -12.77 -6.26
N ILE A 237 -28.36 -11.83 -5.98
CA ILE A 237 -28.88 -10.94 -7.02
C ILE A 237 -27.95 -9.76 -7.30
N ILE A 238 -27.26 -9.23 -6.27
CA ILE A 238 -26.24 -8.20 -6.43
C ILE A 238 -25.07 -8.72 -7.26
N GLN A 239 -24.59 -9.94 -6.96
CA GLN A 239 -23.49 -10.56 -7.70
C GLN A 239 -23.85 -10.76 -9.18
N LEU A 240 -25.02 -11.35 -9.45
CA LEU A 240 -25.50 -11.58 -10.81
C LEU A 240 -25.67 -10.27 -11.58
N ALA A 241 -26.25 -9.25 -10.96
CA ALA A 241 -26.43 -7.95 -11.62
C ALA A 241 -25.07 -7.27 -11.92
N PHE A 242 -24.12 -7.31 -10.98
CA PHE A 242 -22.77 -6.79 -11.18
C PHE A 242 -22.04 -7.48 -12.33
N GLU A 243 -22.07 -8.82 -12.39
CA GLU A 243 -21.45 -9.60 -13.46
C GLU A 243 -22.05 -9.29 -14.84
N GLN A 244 -23.38 -9.11 -14.92
CA GLN A 244 -24.06 -8.68 -16.15
C GLN A 244 -23.68 -7.25 -16.56
N GLY A 245 -23.39 -6.38 -15.60
CA GLY A 245 -22.84 -5.05 -15.82
C GLY A 245 -21.48 -5.07 -16.52
N GLN A 246 -20.55 -5.85 -15.96
CA GLN A 246 -19.16 -5.98 -16.42
C GLN A 246 -19.02 -6.69 -17.77
N SER A 247 -19.93 -7.63 -18.07
CA SER A 247 -19.86 -8.43 -19.30
C SER A 247 -20.14 -7.64 -20.59
N ALA A 248 -20.64 -6.39 -20.49
CA ALA A 248 -21.02 -5.58 -21.64
C ALA A 248 -19.85 -4.87 -22.36
N ASP A 249 -18.61 -4.99 -21.86
CA ASP A 249 -17.42 -4.54 -22.62
C ASP A 249 -17.00 -5.54 -23.73
N LEU A 250 -17.75 -6.63 -23.94
CA LEU A 250 -17.49 -7.60 -25.00
C LEU A 250 -18.57 -7.55 -26.10
N ARG A 251 -18.23 -6.81 -27.16
CA ARG A 251 -18.66 -6.95 -28.57
C ARG A 251 -20.13 -6.62 -28.89
N LEU A 252 -20.30 -5.44 -29.51
CA LEU A 252 -21.38 -5.05 -30.43
C LEU A 252 -21.44 -5.96 -31.68
N THR A 253 -21.61 -7.26 -31.53
CA THR A 253 -21.78 -8.17 -32.69
C THR A 253 -23.20 -8.72 -32.81
N ASP A 254 -24.01 -8.68 -31.76
CA ASP A 254 -25.39 -9.14 -31.79
C ASP A 254 -26.38 -7.96 -31.75
N TRP A 255 -26.98 -7.66 -32.91
CA TRP A 255 -28.07 -6.68 -33.07
C TRP A 255 -29.43 -7.20 -32.53
N ASN A 256 -29.44 -8.38 -31.92
CA ASN A 256 -30.63 -8.99 -31.35
C ASN A 256 -30.79 -8.54 -29.90
N PHE A 257 -31.58 -7.49 -29.68
CA PHE A 257 -32.00 -7.04 -28.35
C PHE A 257 -33.00 -8.04 -27.76
N THR A 258 -32.52 -9.13 -27.19
CA THR A 258 -33.33 -9.96 -26.29
C THR A 258 -33.47 -9.24 -24.95
N PRO A 259 -34.70 -8.96 -24.46
CA PRO A 259 -34.90 -8.35 -23.15
C PRO A 259 -34.20 -9.17 -22.06
N ASN A 260 -33.32 -8.53 -21.30
CA ASN A 260 -32.63 -9.16 -20.18
C ASN A 260 -32.97 -8.37 -18.91
N PRO A 261 -33.95 -8.85 -18.11
CA PRO A 261 -34.40 -8.13 -16.92
C PRO A 261 -33.28 -7.87 -15.89
N LEU A 262 -32.25 -8.72 -15.82
CA LEU A 262 -31.08 -8.51 -14.96
C LEU A 262 -30.21 -7.36 -15.48
N ARG A 263 -30.09 -7.23 -16.80
CA ARG A 263 -29.38 -6.12 -17.42
C ARG A 263 -30.13 -4.81 -17.20
N ASP A 264 -31.43 -4.81 -17.44
CA ASP A 264 -32.28 -3.63 -17.21
C ASP A 264 -32.23 -3.20 -15.74
N PHE A 265 -32.23 -4.17 -14.81
CA PHE A 265 -32.06 -3.91 -13.38
C PHE A 265 -30.68 -3.32 -13.06
N TYR A 266 -29.60 -3.86 -13.62
CA TYR A 266 -28.26 -3.29 -13.44
C TYR A 266 -28.17 -1.87 -14.02
N ASP A 267 -28.59 -1.66 -15.26
CA ASP A 267 -28.50 -0.35 -15.92
C ASP A 267 -29.27 0.73 -15.15
N LYS A 268 -30.39 0.36 -14.51
CA LYS A 268 -31.16 1.26 -13.62
C LYS A 268 -30.44 1.57 -12.31
N TYR A 269 -29.74 0.60 -11.73
CA TYR A 269 -29.18 0.68 -10.37
C TYR A 269 -27.63 0.63 -10.34
N ALA A 270 -26.95 0.88 -11.45
CA ALA A 270 -25.53 0.58 -11.66
C ALA A 270 -24.62 1.09 -10.53
N ASP A 271 -24.66 2.39 -10.23
CA ASP A 271 -23.84 3.00 -9.16
C ASP A 271 -24.11 2.38 -7.78
N THR A 272 -25.37 2.02 -7.53
CA THR A 272 -25.79 1.41 -6.27
C THR A 272 -25.34 -0.03 -6.16
N ILE A 273 -25.47 -0.80 -7.24
CA ILE A 273 -25.03 -2.19 -7.30
C ILE A 273 -23.51 -2.27 -7.23
N GLU A 274 -22.78 -1.42 -7.94
CA GLU A 274 -21.32 -1.35 -7.85
C GLU A 274 -20.87 -1.00 -6.43
N PHE A 275 -21.51 -0.02 -5.80
CA PHE A 275 -21.18 0.35 -4.42
C PHE A 275 -21.52 -0.77 -3.42
N VAL A 276 -22.72 -1.34 -3.48
CA VAL A 276 -23.14 -2.45 -2.61
C VAL A 276 -22.25 -3.69 -2.81
N HIS A 277 -21.88 -4.00 -4.05
CA HIS A 277 -20.94 -5.07 -4.37
C HIS A 277 -19.55 -4.76 -3.81
N ASN A 278 -18.93 -3.64 -4.17
CA ASN A 278 -17.52 -3.37 -3.83
C ASN A 278 -17.31 -3.02 -2.35
N VAL A 279 -18.28 -2.34 -1.74
CA VAL A 279 -18.17 -1.81 -0.38
C VAL A 279 -18.98 -2.66 0.60
N GLY A 280 -20.19 -3.10 0.24
CA GLY A 280 -21.03 -3.95 1.09
C GLY A 280 -20.48 -5.37 1.29
N GLN A 281 -19.64 -5.85 0.38
CA GLN A 281 -18.87 -7.08 0.59
C GLN A 281 -17.82 -6.93 1.70
N ASN A 282 -17.21 -5.75 1.86
CA ASN A 282 -16.12 -5.57 2.80
C ASN A 282 -16.67 -5.53 4.24
N ILE A 283 -16.26 -6.46 5.09
CA ILE A 283 -16.70 -6.60 6.49
C ILE A 283 -15.62 -6.21 7.51
N LEU A 284 -14.50 -5.65 7.05
CA LEU A 284 -13.33 -5.37 7.88
C LEU A 284 -13.63 -4.37 9.01
N GLY A 285 -14.40 -3.31 8.74
CA GLY A 285 -14.81 -2.34 9.75
C GLY A 285 -15.71 -2.93 10.84
N GLU A 286 -16.64 -3.82 10.46
CA GLU A 286 -17.51 -4.53 11.41
C GLU A 286 -16.76 -5.58 12.23
N ALA A 287 -15.87 -6.35 11.59
CA ALA A 287 -14.96 -7.24 12.29
C ALA A 287 -14.13 -6.45 13.31
N PHE A 288 -13.62 -5.29 12.92
CA PHE A 288 -12.86 -4.42 13.80
C PHE A 288 -13.67 -3.93 15.01
N LYS A 289 -14.93 -3.53 14.84
CA LYS A 289 -15.81 -3.17 15.98
C LYS A 289 -16.01 -4.33 16.96
N VAL A 290 -16.04 -5.57 16.48
CA VAL A 290 -16.10 -6.75 17.35
C VAL A 290 -14.77 -6.98 18.06
N PHE A 291 -13.65 -6.84 17.34
CA PHE A 291 -12.30 -6.90 17.89
C PHE A 291 -12.09 -5.86 19.00
N THR A 292 -12.47 -4.59 18.81
CA THR A 292 -12.29 -3.54 19.83
C THR A 292 -13.05 -3.85 21.12
N ARG A 293 -14.27 -4.40 21.02
CA ARG A 293 -15.02 -4.89 22.20
C ARG A 293 -14.29 -6.04 22.90
N LYS A 294 -13.72 -6.98 22.13
CA LYS A 294 -12.98 -8.13 22.68
C LYS A 294 -11.74 -7.70 23.47
N ILE A 295 -11.02 -6.69 22.98
CA ILE A 295 -9.85 -6.13 23.67
C ILE A 295 -10.19 -5.03 24.70
N HIS A 296 -11.48 -4.79 24.96
CA HIS A 296 -11.98 -3.76 25.88
C HIS A 296 -11.44 -2.35 25.56
N LEU A 297 -11.53 -1.97 24.27
CA LEU A 297 -11.13 -0.67 23.77
C LEU A 297 -12.36 0.22 23.53
N ASP A 298 -12.61 1.15 24.46
CA ASP A 298 -13.83 1.97 24.47
C ASP A 298 -13.69 3.34 23.77
N GLN A 299 -12.47 3.79 23.51
CA GLN A 299 -12.18 5.10 22.91
C GLN A 299 -10.89 5.06 22.08
N LEU A 300 -10.63 6.10 21.30
CA LEU A 300 -9.42 6.23 20.45
C LEU A 300 -9.28 5.07 19.46
N PHE A 301 -10.35 4.80 18.72
CA PHE A 301 -10.37 3.95 17.54
C PHE A 301 -11.26 4.55 16.46
N ASN A 302 -11.05 4.12 15.22
CA ASN A 302 -11.85 4.47 14.05
C ASN A 302 -12.12 3.19 13.25
N PRO A 303 -13.37 2.70 13.15
CA PRO A 303 -13.73 1.47 12.45
C PRO A 303 -13.82 1.67 10.93
N HIS A 304 -12.80 2.29 10.32
CA HIS A 304 -12.75 2.55 8.89
C HIS A 304 -12.75 1.24 8.09
N PHE A 305 -13.47 1.19 6.97
CA PHE A 305 -13.69 -0.04 6.21
C PHE A 305 -12.45 -0.56 5.46
N ARG A 306 -11.46 0.30 5.15
CA ARG A 306 -10.18 -0.12 4.55
C ARG A 306 -9.01 -0.10 5.51
N LEU A 307 -9.04 0.82 6.47
CA LEU A 307 -7.90 1.18 7.33
C LEU A 307 -8.37 1.36 8.78
N PRO A 308 -9.04 0.37 9.39
CA PRO A 308 -9.50 0.53 10.75
C PRO A 308 -8.30 0.72 11.68
N SER A 309 -8.35 1.78 12.50
CA SER A 309 -7.21 2.25 13.28
C SER A 309 -7.55 2.38 14.76
N PHE A 310 -6.58 2.17 15.63
CA PHE A 310 -6.74 2.28 17.08
C PHE A 310 -5.44 2.69 17.78
N ILE A 311 -5.60 3.07 19.04
CA ILE A 311 -4.51 3.21 19.99
C ILE A 311 -4.71 2.17 21.10
N PRO A 312 -3.72 1.34 21.44
CA PRO A 312 -3.79 0.44 22.60
C PRO A 312 -4.15 1.19 23.89
N SER A 313 -5.09 0.66 24.68
CA SER A 313 -5.58 1.28 25.93
C SER A 313 -4.47 1.64 26.91
N LYS A 314 -3.37 0.87 26.90
CA LYS A 314 -2.15 1.11 27.70
C LYS A 314 -1.49 2.47 27.42
N TRP A 315 -1.66 3.02 26.23
CA TRP A 315 -1.02 4.28 25.83
C TRP A 315 -1.91 5.51 26.11
N HIS A 316 -3.23 5.34 26.22
CA HIS A 316 -4.21 6.44 26.29
C HIS A 316 -3.88 7.54 27.31
N LYS A 317 -3.39 7.18 28.49
CA LYS A 317 -3.12 8.14 29.58
C LYS A 317 -1.91 9.04 29.32
N LYS A 318 -0.99 8.62 28.45
CA LYS A 318 0.33 9.23 28.30
C LYS A 318 0.70 9.56 26.86
N ILE A 319 -0.10 9.12 25.89
CA ILE A 319 0.17 9.33 24.46
C ILE A 319 0.27 10.82 24.08
N ASP A 320 -0.44 11.70 24.79
CA ASP A 320 -0.39 13.15 24.57
C ASP A 320 0.97 13.78 24.90
N GLN A 321 1.85 13.05 25.61
CA GLN A 321 3.21 13.50 25.89
C GLN A 321 4.11 13.49 24.64
N LEU A 322 3.70 12.79 23.58
CA LEU A 322 4.36 12.87 22.27
C LEU A 322 4.10 14.19 21.54
N GLY A 323 3.27 15.06 22.12
CA GLY A 323 2.83 16.30 21.50
C GLY A 323 1.63 16.10 20.57
N VAL A 324 1.14 17.23 20.05
CA VAL A 324 0.11 17.24 19.01
C VAL A 324 0.79 16.94 17.68
N PRO A 325 0.21 16.07 16.85
CA PRO A 325 0.73 15.86 15.50
C PRO A 325 0.86 17.17 14.71
N LEU A 326 1.90 17.27 13.88
CA LEU A 326 2.24 18.45 13.09
C LEU A 326 1.35 18.63 11.86
N SER A 327 0.47 17.66 11.59
CA SER A 327 -0.64 17.77 10.64
C SER A 327 -1.82 16.95 11.15
N ASN A 328 -2.97 17.05 10.48
CA ASN A 328 -4.11 16.18 10.77
C ASN A 328 -3.71 14.71 10.55
N TYR A 329 -3.61 13.97 11.64
CA TYR A 329 -3.08 12.60 11.61
C TYR A 329 -3.95 11.66 12.45
N TRP A 330 -4.60 10.72 11.76
CA TRP A 330 -5.48 9.68 12.30
C TRP A 330 -6.37 10.18 13.45
N LEU A 331 -6.18 9.63 14.65
CA LEU A 331 -6.97 9.89 15.85
C LEU A 331 -6.52 11.15 16.60
N GLY A 332 -5.80 12.05 15.92
CA GLY A 332 -5.22 13.26 16.48
C GLY A 332 -4.05 13.01 17.43
N LYS A 333 -3.38 11.85 17.32
CA LYS A 333 -2.28 11.43 18.21
C LYS A 333 -1.05 11.02 17.40
N GLY A 334 0.14 11.29 17.93
CA GLY A 334 1.42 11.04 17.25
C GLY A 334 1.83 9.58 17.09
N LEU A 335 1.00 8.64 17.55
CA LEU A 335 1.27 7.21 17.50
C LEU A 335 -0.06 6.48 17.25
N VAL A 336 -0.07 5.54 16.30
CA VAL A 336 -1.28 4.85 15.88
C VAL A 336 -0.98 3.42 15.42
N CYS A 337 -1.97 2.54 15.57
CA CYS A 337 -1.99 1.21 14.96
C CYS A 337 -3.16 1.11 13.96
N TRP A 338 -3.00 0.42 12.84
CA TRP A 338 -4.11 0.12 11.93
C TRP A 338 -3.99 -1.25 11.30
N PHE A 339 -5.13 -1.79 10.84
CA PHE A 339 -5.18 -2.96 9.99
C PHE A 339 -5.43 -2.56 8.53
N GLU A 340 -4.95 -3.36 7.60
CA GLU A 340 -5.23 -3.22 6.17
C GLU A 340 -5.13 -4.58 5.46
N GLU A 341 -5.76 -4.68 4.29
CA GLU A 341 -5.47 -5.75 3.33
C GLU A 341 -4.17 -5.40 2.60
N ASN A 342 -3.16 -6.26 2.75
CA ASN A 342 -1.91 -6.11 2.04
C ASN A 342 -2.08 -6.50 0.57
N THR A 343 -1.19 -6.01 -0.30
CA THR A 343 -1.23 -6.27 -1.75
C THR A 343 -1.21 -7.76 -2.14
N ASP A 344 -0.79 -8.65 -1.25
CA ASP A 344 -0.77 -10.11 -1.42
C ASP A 344 -2.02 -10.81 -0.85
N GLY A 345 -3.01 -10.06 -0.34
CA GLY A 345 -4.26 -10.57 0.21
C GLY A 345 -4.22 -10.96 1.69
N ARG A 346 -3.11 -10.70 2.41
CA ARG A 346 -2.99 -10.97 3.85
C ARG A 346 -3.47 -9.80 4.71
N LEU A 347 -3.96 -10.09 5.90
CA LEU A 347 -4.30 -9.06 6.88
C LEU A 347 -3.02 -8.58 7.54
N LYS A 348 -2.81 -7.27 7.55
CA LYS A 348 -1.59 -6.65 8.08
C LYS A 348 -1.93 -5.68 9.19
N ILE A 349 -1.18 -5.73 10.28
CA ILE A 349 -1.15 -4.68 11.31
C ILE A 349 0.08 -3.81 11.11
N THR A 350 -0.05 -2.50 11.28
CA THR A 350 1.08 -1.57 11.29
C THR A 350 1.01 -0.66 12.50
N THR A 351 2.16 -0.39 13.13
CA THR A 351 2.33 0.67 14.15
C THR A 351 3.26 1.74 13.62
N GLU A 352 2.85 3.00 13.69
CA GLU A 352 3.63 4.13 13.17
C GLU A 352 3.61 5.32 14.13
N LEU A 353 4.78 5.92 14.29
CA LEU A 353 5.02 7.15 15.03
C LEU A 353 5.20 8.32 14.04
N GLY A 354 4.54 9.44 14.30
CA GLY A 354 4.65 10.66 13.50
C GLY A 354 3.30 11.12 12.97
N PRO A 355 3.18 12.30 12.35
CA PRO A 355 4.18 13.35 12.27
C PRO A 355 4.16 14.12 13.60
N ILE A 356 5.21 13.99 14.40
CA ILE A 356 5.40 14.73 15.65
C ILE A 356 6.76 15.44 15.58
N ASP A 357 6.96 16.39 16.50
CA ASP A 357 8.20 17.13 16.66
C ASP A 357 9.45 16.25 16.47
N PRO A 358 10.37 16.57 15.53
CA PRO A 358 11.51 15.72 15.19
C PRO A 358 12.39 15.36 16.39
N ASP A 359 12.63 16.30 17.30
CA ASP A 359 13.43 16.06 18.50
C ASP A 359 12.73 15.08 19.44
N THR A 360 11.42 15.26 19.65
CA THR A 360 10.58 14.35 20.41
C THR A 360 10.54 12.97 19.77
N ARG A 361 10.41 12.89 18.43
CA ARG A 361 10.42 11.65 17.65
C ARG A 361 11.74 10.90 17.80
N ILE A 362 12.87 11.56 17.54
CA ILE A 362 14.21 10.96 17.65
C ILE A 362 14.47 10.51 19.08
N LYS A 363 14.13 11.33 20.08
CA LYS A 363 14.27 10.96 21.50
C LYS A 363 13.46 9.71 21.82
N PHE A 364 12.20 9.66 21.38
CA PHE A 364 11.32 8.52 21.60
C PHE A 364 11.83 7.25 20.91
N LEU A 365 12.25 7.34 19.65
CA LEU A 365 12.86 6.22 18.92
C LEU A 365 14.18 5.76 19.57
N THR A 366 14.99 6.69 20.04
CA THR A 366 16.23 6.38 20.77
C THR A 366 15.93 5.61 22.05
N ASP A 367 14.91 6.02 22.81
CA ASP A 367 14.52 5.35 24.05
C ASP A 367 13.87 3.99 23.81
N LEU A 368 13.19 3.79 22.68
CA LEU A 368 12.75 2.47 22.20
C LEU A 368 13.95 1.59 21.83
N LYS A 369 14.93 2.12 21.09
CA LYS A 369 16.16 1.38 20.69
C LYS A 369 16.98 0.94 21.90
N LYS A 370 17.11 1.80 22.93
CA LYS A 370 17.74 1.44 24.22
C LYS A 370 17.02 0.29 24.94
N ARG A 371 15.73 0.08 24.67
CA ARG A 371 14.90 -1.01 25.19
C ARG A 371 14.76 -2.16 24.19
N GLN A 372 15.72 -2.30 23.27
CA GLN A 372 15.84 -3.40 22.32
C GLN A 372 14.70 -3.49 21.29
N VAL A 373 13.96 -2.40 21.04
CA VAL A 373 13.06 -2.33 19.88
C VAL A 373 13.90 -2.11 18.62
N THR A 374 13.73 -2.97 17.63
CA THR A 374 14.41 -2.85 16.33
C THR A 374 13.83 -1.66 15.57
N ILE A 375 14.63 -0.59 15.43
CA ILE A 375 14.29 0.60 14.64
C ILE A 375 15.24 0.68 13.45
N ARG A 376 14.71 0.83 12.24
CA ARG A 376 15.53 1.01 11.02
C ARG A 376 16.35 2.30 11.12
N GLU A 377 17.62 2.28 10.71
CA GLU A 377 18.48 3.48 10.73
C GLU A 377 17.86 4.65 9.96
N SER A 378 17.24 4.38 8.80
CA SER A 378 16.52 5.39 8.03
C SER A 378 15.37 6.07 8.82
N ALA A 379 14.78 5.40 9.81
CA ALA A 379 13.74 6.01 10.65
C ALA A 379 14.32 7.00 11.67
N MET A 380 15.63 6.96 11.95
CA MET A 380 16.31 7.90 12.84
C MET A 380 16.71 9.21 12.14
N GLU A 381 16.55 9.29 10.82
CA GLU A 381 16.84 10.51 10.04
C GLU A 381 15.93 11.67 10.48
N PRO A 382 16.46 12.84 10.85
CA PRO A 382 15.64 13.98 11.28
C PRO A 382 14.57 14.40 10.27
N SER A 383 14.88 14.29 8.97
CA SER A 383 13.97 14.66 7.88
C SER A 383 12.73 13.75 7.72
N ARG A 384 12.67 12.60 8.40
CA ARG A 384 11.53 11.68 8.32
C ARG A 384 10.38 12.17 9.19
N LYS A 385 9.19 12.27 8.62
CA LYS A 385 7.97 12.60 9.36
C LYS A 385 7.36 11.39 10.07
N PHE A 386 7.43 10.23 9.43
CA PHE A 386 6.82 8.99 9.90
C PHE A 386 7.87 7.93 10.17
N SER A 387 7.65 7.14 11.21
CA SER A 387 8.56 6.09 11.66
C SER A 387 7.75 4.86 11.98
N LYS A 388 7.74 3.93 11.04
CA LYS A 388 7.14 2.62 11.21
C LYS A 388 7.91 1.86 12.29
N LEU A 389 7.21 1.52 13.36
CA LEU A 389 7.76 0.81 14.53
C LEU A 389 7.58 -0.70 14.40
N TYR A 390 6.47 -1.13 13.78
CA TYR A 390 6.12 -2.54 13.71
C TYR A 390 5.22 -2.83 12.52
N THR A 391 5.36 -4.02 11.96
CA THR A 391 4.46 -4.57 10.94
C THR A 391 4.46 -6.07 11.09
N ASP A 392 3.28 -6.66 10.97
CA ASP A 392 3.09 -8.11 11.01
C ASP A 392 1.88 -8.49 10.15
N LEU A 393 1.87 -9.72 9.64
CA LEU A 393 0.88 -10.19 8.68
C LEU A 393 0.39 -11.58 9.05
N THR A 394 -0.91 -11.82 8.86
CA THR A 394 -1.52 -13.15 8.99
C THR A 394 -2.40 -13.46 7.78
N ASP A 395 -2.57 -14.74 7.50
CA ASP A 395 -3.37 -15.20 6.37
C ASP A 395 -4.87 -15.12 6.69
N ILE A 396 -5.65 -14.60 5.74
CA ILE A 396 -7.11 -14.62 5.77
C ILE A 396 -7.58 -15.36 4.52
N ASN A 397 -8.23 -16.51 4.70
CA ASN A 397 -8.73 -17.32 3.58
C ASN A 397 -10.00 -16.70 2.99
N ASN A 398 -10.87 -16.16 3.83
CA ASN A 398 -12.12 -15.54 3.43
C ASN A 398 -12.29 -14.15 4.07
N TRP A 399 -12.01 -13.11 3.29
CA TRP A 399 -12.24 -11.71 3.68
C TRP A 399 -13.72 -11.35 3.89
N PHE A 400 -14.64 -12.28 3.63
CA PHE A 400 -16.06 -12.19 3.90
C PHE A 400 -16.49 -12.97 5.16
N ASP A 401 -15.56 -13.63 5.86
CA ASP A 401 -15.81 -14.21 7.17
C ASP A 401 -15.39 -13.25 8.30
N LYS A 402 -16.39 -12.69 8.98
CA LYS A 402 -16.18 -11.75 10.08
C LYS A 402 -15.45 -12.39 11.25
N ASN A 403 -15.69 -13.67 11.53
CA ASN A 403 -15.03 -14.35 12.63
C ASN A 403 -13.56 -14.62 12.29
N GLU A 404 -13.25 -14.95 11.03
CA GLU A 404 -11.88 -15.12 10.56
C GLU A 404 -11.10 -13.80 10.66
N LEU A 405 -11.69 -12.68 10.21
CA LEU A 405 -11.07 -11.36 10.35
C LEU A 405 -10.88 -10.95 11.82
N VAL A 406 -11.87 -11.20 12.69
CA VAL A 406 -11.72 -10.95 14.14
C VAL A 406 -10.61 -11.82 14.72
N ALA A 407 -10.51 -13.09 14.30
CA ALA A 407 -9.46 -14.00 14.73
C ALA A 407 -8.08 -13.50 14.29
N GLY A 408 -7.90 -13.14 13.02
CA GLY A 408 -6.64 -12.59 12.51
C GLY A 408 -6.24 -11.28 13.16
N MET A 409 -7.18 -10.35 13.38
CA MET A 409 -6.92 -9.13 14.16
C MET A 409 -6.51 -9.44 15.60
N THR A 410 -7.18 -10.42 16.23
CA THR A 410 -6.84 -10.87 17.58
C THR A 410 -5.44 -11.47 17.60
N GLU A 411 -5.11 -12.36 16.67
CA GLU A 411 -3.81 -13.04 16.55
C GLU A 411 -2.68 -12.01 16.43
N LEU A 412 -2.81 -11.07 15.49
CA LEU A 412 -1.83 -10.00 15.29
C LEU A 412 -1.70 -9.08 16.52
N TYR A 413 -2.81 -8.80 17.21
CA TYR A 413 -2.79 -7.99 18.43
C TYR A 413 -2.20 -8.76 19.62
N GLU A 414 -2.51 -10.05 19.77
CA GLU A 414 -2.06 -10.89 20.90
C GLU A 414 -0.66 -11.48 20.67
N SER A 415 -0.08 -11.30 19.48
CA SER A 415 1.27 -11.76 19.16
C SER A 415 2.28 -11.26 20.20
N ALA A 416 3.20 -12.14 20.60
CA ALA A 416 4.18 -11.82 21.64
C ALA A 416 5.03 -10.60 21.26
N ALA A 417 5.35 -10.46 19.97
CA ALA A 417 6.11 -9.33 19.43
C ALA A 417 5.31 -8.02 19.54
N PHE A 418 4.04 -8.00 19.13
CA PHE A 418 3.20 -6.81 19.26
C PHE A 418 2.94 -6.44 20.72
N GLN A 419 2.62 -7.39 21.59
CA GLN A 419 2.42 -7.12 23.02
C GLN A 419 3.70 -6.63 23.71
N SER A 420 4.86 -7.14 23.31
CA SER A 420 6.17 -6.65 23.76
C SER A 420 6.41 -5.20 23.34
N LEU A 421 6.11 -4.85 22.09
CA LEU A 421 6.14 -3.47 21.62
C LEU A 421 5.20 -2.58 22.43
N VAL A 422 3.95 -2.99 22.63
CA VAL A 422 2.95 -2.24 23.41
C VAL A 422 3.43 -1.95 24.83
N ALA A 423 4.00 -2.96 25.51
CA ALA A 423 4.57 -2.79 26.84
C ALA A 423 5.80 -1.86 26.84
N THR A 424 6.67 -1.98 25.84
CA THR A 424 7.89 -1.18 25.74
C THR A 424 7.57 0.29 25.45
N VAL A 425 6.67 0.55 24.51
CA VAL A 425 6.13 1.88 24.23
C VAL A 425 5.49 2.47 25.49
N GLN A 426 4.68 1.70 26.22
CA GLN A 426 4.09 2.18 27.47
C GLN A 426 5.18 2.58 28.48
N ASN A 427 6.24 1.79 28.62
CA ASN A 427 7.35 2.10 29.53
C ASN A 427 8.10 3.38 29.12
N VAL A 428 8.26 3.63 27.81
CA VAL A 428 8.87 4.86 27.31
C VAL A 428 7.95 6.06 27.59
N LEU A 429 6.66 5.96 27.29
CA LEU A 429 5.67 7.01 27.58
C LEU A 429 5.59 7.32 29.08
N GLU A 430 5.70 6.30 29.93
CA GLU A 430 5.73 6.47 31.39
C GLU A 430 7.08 6.95 31.94
N HIS A 431 8.08 7.16 31.08
CA HIS A 431 9.45 7.54 31.46
C HIS A 431 10.05 6.60 32.51
N LYS A 432 9.69 5.31 32.46
CA LYS A 432 10.22 4.32 33.41
C LYS A 432 11.72 4.17 33.20
N PRO A 433 12.52 4.16 34.28
CA PRO A 433 13.96 4.00 34.16
C PRO A 433 14.28 2.68 33.46
N ILE A 434 15.33 2.69 32.65
CA ILE A 434 15.91 1.46 32.13
C ILE A 434 16.56 0.80 33.33
N ILE A 435 15.85 -0.12 33.99
CA ILE A 435 16.46 -0.94 35.02
C ILE A 435 17.48 -1.80 34.27
N GLU A 436 18.76 -1.54 34.52
CA GLU A 436 19.84 -2.35 33.99
C GLU A 436 19.57 -3.80 34.39
N LEU A 437 19.37 -4.69 33.42
CA LEU A 437 19.43 -6.14 33.56
C LEU A 437 20.88 -6.58 33.86
N GLN A 438 21.56 -5.90 34.79
CA GLN A 438 22.93 -6.14 35.21
C GLN A 438 23.07 -7.23 36.28
N GLN A 439 21.99 -7.81 36.79
CA GLN A 439 22.08 -8.86 37.82
C GLN A 439 22.15 -10.31 37.32
N MET A 440 22.34 -10.55 36.02
CA MET A 440 22.61 -11.90 35.48
C MET A 440 23.89 -11.98 34.61
N LYS A 441 24.81 -11.01 34.71
CA LYS A 441 26.09 -11.03 34.00
C LYS A 441 27.30 -11.45 34.84
N GLN A 442 27.09 -11.90 36.08
CA GLN A 442 28.18 -12.31 36.99
C GLN A 442 28.34 -13.83 37.10
N SER A 443 28.35 -14.54 35.97
CA SER A 443 28.99 -15.88 35.89
C SER A 443 29.08 -16.30 34.43
N VAL A 444 30.16 -15.89 33.78
CA VAL A 444 31.06 -16.69 32.92
C VAL A 444 31.87 -15.67 32.12
N ILE A 445 33.13 -15.53 32.53
CA ILE A 445 34.19 -14.79 31.85
C ILE A 445 34.75 -15.67 30.72
N ASP A 446 35.24 -15.00 29.68
CA ASP A 446 36.04 -15.49 28.55
C ASP A 446 35.33 -16.37 27.52
N ILE A 447 34.83 -15.73 26.44
CA ILE A 447 35.47 -15.85 25.11
C ILE A 447 35.30 -14.50 24.39
N SER A 448 36.41 -13.89 24.01
CA SER A 448 36.46 -12.81 23.03
C SER A 448 35.94 -13.32 21.69
N GLU A 449 34.84 -12.81 21.16
CA GLU A 449 34.49 -13.07 19.76
C GLU A 449 33.63 -11.96 19.16
N ASN A 450 33.97 -11.59 17.92
CA ASN A 450 33.48 -10.45 17.16
C ASN A 450 31.95 -10.38 17.12
N HIS A 451 31.39 -9.20 17.42
CA HIS A 451 29.99 -8.91 17.13
C HIS A 451 29.77 -8.79 15.62
N PHE A 452 29.50 -9.91 14.96
CA PHE A 452 28.95 -9.95 13.60
C PHE A 452 27.49 -9.48 13.61
N SER A 453 27.09 -8.73 12.59
CA SER A 453 25.70 -8.38 12.35
C SER A 453 24.86 -9.63 12.03
N ASN A 454 23.53 -9.60 12.26
CA ASN A 454 22.64 -10.73 11.94
C ASN A 454 22.70 -11.14 10.46
N GLU A 455 22.99 -10.18 9.56
CA GLU A 455 23.18 -10.45 8.13
C GLU A 455 24.49 -11.22 7.86
N GLU A 456 25.55 -10.94 8.62
CA GLU A 456 26.80 -11.69 8.55
C GLU A 456 26.66 -13.10 9.13
N LEU A 457 25.94 -13.26 10.25
CA LEU A 457 25.63 -14.57 10.84
C LEU A 457 24.75 -15.41 9.90
N PHE A 458 23.73 -14.80 9.30
CA PHE A 458 22.89 -15.45 8.30
C PHE A 458 23.70 -15.90 7.07
N GLY A 459 24.58 -15.03 6.57
CA GLY A 459 25.49 -15.37 5.47
C GLY A 459 26.48 -16.49 5.84
N GLN A 460 26.97 -16.54 7.08
CA GLN A 460 27.82 -17.63 7.56
C GLN A 460 27.06 -18.96 7.70
N ALA A 461 25.83 -18.91 8.21
CA ALA A 461 24.97 -20.10 8.35
C ALA A 461 24.63 -20.68 6.99
N PHE A 462 24.33 -19.82 6.01
CA PHE A 462 24.08 -20.26 4.64
C PHE A 462 25.30 -20.90 3.98
N LYS A 463 26.52 -20.44 4.27
CA LYS A 463 27.74 -21.11 3.78
C LYS A 463 27.87 -22.51 4.35
N LYS A 464 27.62 -22.69 5.66
CA LYS A 464 27.62 -24.01 6.30
C LYS A 464 26.54 -24.94 5.71
N PHE A 465 25.36 -24.42 5.42
CA PHE A 465 24.32 -25.14 4.68
C PHE A 465 24.83 -25.59 3.30
N CYS A 466 25.44 -24.68 2.54
CA CYS A 466 26.00 -25.02 1.22
C CYS A 466 27.10 -26.09 1.30
N GLU A 467 27.95 -26.05 2.33
CA GLU A 467 28.96 -27.07 2.59
C GLU A 467 28.31 -28.42 2.92
N THR A 468 27.26 -28.42 3.74
CA THR A 468 26.53 -29.63 4.15
C THR A 468 25.81 -30.29 2.97
N GLU A 469 25.19 -29.50 2.09
CA GLU A 469 24.46 -29.97 0.91
C GLU A 469 25.36 -30.10 -0.34
N ASN A 470 26.69 -29.93 -0.21
CA ASN A 470 27.67 -29.98 -1.30
C ASN A 470 27.36 -29.04 -2.48
N ILE A 471 26.89 -27.82 -2.19
CA ILE A 471 26.62 -26.77 -3.19
C ILE A 471 27.90 -26.00 -3.49
N ASN A 472 28.33 -26.03 -4.76
CA ASN A 472 29.55 -25.36 -5.21
C ASN A 472 29.50 -23.84 -5.02
N ARG A 473 30.67 -23.22 -4.82
CA ARG A 473 30.79 -21.78 -4.55
C ARG A 473 30.21 -20.90 -5.66
N ASP A 474 30.34 -21.34 -6.91
CA ASP A 474 29.84 -20.65 -8.09
C ASP A 474 28.33 -20.82 -8.29
N SER A 475 27.72 -21.75 -7.55
CA SER A 475 26.29 -22.08 -7.60
C SER A 475 25.48 -21.36 -6.52
N TYR A 476 26.04 -20.36 -5.82
CA TYR A 476 25.29 -19.54 -4.87
C TYR A 476 25.76 -18.09 -4.73
N ARG A 477 24.84 -17.21 -4.32
CA ARG A 477 25.10 -15.81 -3.94
C ARG A 477 24.50 -15.47 -2.58
N ILE A 478 25.14 -14.52 -1.92
CA ILE A 478 24.72 -13.93 -0.64
C ILE A 478 24.65 -12.42 -0.87
N THR A 479 23.52 -11.79 -0.59
CA THR A 479 23.32 -10.34 -0.78
C THR A 479 22.38 -9.80 0.29
N GLY A 480 22.94 -9.15 1.32
CA GLY A 480 22.17 -8.67 2.47
C GLY A 480 21.39 -9.80 3.14
N LYS A 481 20.06 -9.72 3.13
CA LYS A 481 19.13 -10.70 3.73
C LYS A 481 18.68 -11.84 2.80
N HIS A 482 19.15 -11.85 1.55
CA HIS A 482 18.80 -12.88 0.58
C HIS A 482 20.01 -13.76 0.30
N THR A 483 19.81 -15.08 0.38
CA THR A 483 20.78 -16.08 -0.08
C THR A 483 20.11 -16.93 -1.13
N SER A 484 20.80 -17.22 -2.22
CA SER A 484 20.21 -17.97 -3.34
C SER A 484 21.21 -18.95 -3.92
N PHE A 485 20.72 -20.08 -4.39
CA PHE A 485 21.54 -21.17 -4.90
C PHE A 485 20.87 -21.98 -5.99
N LEU A 486 21.70 -22.71 -6.74
CA LEU A 486 21.33 -23.59 -7.83
C LEU A 486 21.72 -25.02 -7.49
N LEU A 487 20.91 -25.96 -7.95
CA LEU A 487 21.26 -27.38 -7.96
C LEU A 487 21.75 -27.78 -9.36
N PRO A 488 22.66 -28.78 -9.47
CA PRO A 488 23.10 -29.30 -10.77
C PRO A 488 21.94 -29.69 -11.70
N LEU A 489 20.86 -30.21 -11.13
CA LEU A 489 19.63 -30.56 -11.83
C LEU A 489 19.05 -29.40 -12.66
N PHE A 490 19.19 -28.15 -12.20
CA PHE A 490 18.61 -27.00 -12.88
C PHE A 490 19.33 -26.65 -14.18
N ASN A 491 20.63 -26.99 -14.28
CA ASN A 491 21.39 -26.81 -15.51
C ASN A 491 20.88 -27.76 -16.60
N GLU A 492 20.50 -28.99 -16.25
CA GLU A 492 19.92 -29.95 -17.19
C GLU A 492 18.57 -29.44 -17.76
N VAL A 493 17.76 -28.79 -16.92
CA VAL A 493 16.50 -28.18 -17.35
C VAL A 493 16.78 -26.97 -18.25
N GLU A 494 17.80 -26.18 -17.93
CA GLU A 494 18.21 -25.03 -18.73
C GLU A 494 18.65 -25.44 -20.14
N GLU A 495 19.32 -26.57 -20.31
CA GLU A 495 19.68 -27.11 -21.63
C GLU A 495 18.45 -27.41 -22.51
N VAL A 496 17.32 -27.80 -21.89
CA VAL A 496 16.07 -28.14 -22.59
C VAL A 496 15.20 -26.89 -22.82
N PHE A 497 14.96 -26.13 -21.77
CA PHE A 497 13.98 -25.03 -21.77
C PHE A 497 14.61 -23.65 -22.05
N GLY A 498 15.94 -23.54 -21.98
CA GLY A 498 16.69 -22.33 -22.26
C GLY A 498 16.71 -21.31 -21.11
N GLU A 499 17.45 -20.25 -21.32
CA GLU A 499 17.58 -19.13 -20.38
C GLU A 499 16.29 -18.28 -20.28
N THR A 500 16.27 -17.39 -19.28
CA THR A 500 15.19 -16.44 -19.05
C THR A 500 15.13 -15.34 -20.10
N ARG A 501 13.91 -14.91 -20.43
CA ARG A 501 13.63 -13.84 -21.40
C ARG A 501 14.03 -12.44 -20.88
N GLU A 502 14.35 -12.33 -19.60
CA GLU A 502 14.84 -11.13 -18.94
C GLU A 502 15.89 -11.51 -17.90
N LYS A 503 16.75 -10.55 -17.51
CA LYS A 503 17.70 -10.77 -16.42
C LYS A 503 16.93 -11.00 -15.13
N TRP A 504 17.16 -12.14 -14.48
CA TRP A 504 16.56 -12.45 -13.19
C TRP A 504 17.65 -12.98 -12.24
N TRP A 505 17.61 -12.50 -10.99
CA TRP A 505 18.65 -12.79 -10.00
C TRP A 505 20.08 -12.59 -10.57
N TRP A 506 20.99 -13.51 -10.28
CA TRP A 506 22.38 -13.53 -10.76
C TRP A 506 22.63 -14.66 -11.77
N HIS A 507 21.62 -15.44 -12.11
CA HIS A 507 21.70 -16.60 -12.99
C HIS A 507 20.43 -16.66 -13.84
N ASN A 508 20.57 -16.72 -15.16
CA ASN A 508 19.43 -16.68 -16.09
C ASN A 508 18.80 -18.05 -16.40
N GLY A 509 19.03 -19.07 -15.57
CA GLY A 509 18.42 -20.38 -15.74
C GLY A 509 16.92 -20.44 -15.37
N PRO A 510 16.22 -21.57 -15.56
CA PRO A 510 14.78 -21.68 -15.30
C PRO A 510 14.38 -21.71 -13.82
N PHE A 511 15.23 -22.24 -12.94
CA PHE A 511 14.91 -22.45 -11.53
C PHE A 511 15.95 -21.83 -10.61
N LEU A 512 15.51 -21.39 -9.44
CA LEU A 512 16.39 -20.89 -8.39
C LEU A 512 15.78 -21.19 -7.01
N TYR A 513 16.63 -21.59 -6.06
CA TYR A 513 16.29 -21.54 -4.65
C TYR A 513 16.73 -20.23 -4.03
N TRP A 514 15.96 -19.74 -3.07
CA TRP A 514 16.40 -18.69 -2.19
C TRP A 514 15.88 -18.89 -0.76
N PHE A 515 16.73 -18.51 0.21
CA PHE A 515 16.29 -18.27 1.57
C PHE A 515 16.12 -16.77 1.79
N GLU A 516 15.10 -16.43 2.57
CA GLU A 516 14.86 -15.09 3.06
C GLU A 516 14.71 -15.12 4.57
N LEU A 517 15.31 -14.11 5.20
CA LEU A 517 15.22 -13.86 6.61
C LEU A 517 14.22 -12.73 6.90
N ASN A 518 13.11 -13.07 7.56
CA ASN A 518 12.11 -12.11 8.03
C ASN A 518 11.99 -12.19 9.56
N ASP A 519 12.55 -11.20 10.26
CA ASP A 519 12.55 -11.06 11.73
C ASP A 519 13.04 -12.30 12.53
N GLN A 520 12.19 -13.32 12.70
CA GLN A 520 12.48 -14.60 13.39
C GLN A 520 12.09 -15.85 12.58
N GLU A 521 11.75 -15.69 11.31
CA GLU A 521 11.39 -16.79 10.42
C GLU A 521 12.41 -16.94 9.29
N LEU A 522 12.80 -18.18 9.07
CA LEU A 522 13.59 -18.60 7.93
C LEU A 522 12.63 -19.19 6.89
N LEU A 523 12.55 -18.56 5.72
CA LEU A 523 11.75 -19.03 4.60
C LEU A 523 12.64 -19.63 3.52
N LEU A 524 12.31 -20.82 3.03
CA LEU A 524 12.88 -21.42 1.81
C LEU A 524 11.85 -21.38 0.67
N VAL A 525 12.28 -20.94 -0.51
CA VAL A 525 11.47 -20.91 -1.73
C VAL A 525 12.21 -21.55 -2.89
N LEU A 526 11.49 -22.40 -3.65
CA LEU A 526 11.86 -22.81 -5.01
C LEU A 526 10.96 -22.10 -6.02
N GLU A 527 11.56 -21.40 -6.97
CA GLU A 527 10.84 -20.58 -7.94
C GLU A 527 11.23 -20.89 -9.39
N LEU A 528 10.21 -20.96 -10.25
CA LEU A 528 10.32 -20.98 -11.71
C LEU A 528 10.37 -19.55 -12.25
N GLY A 529 11.43 -19.25 -12.99
CA GLY A 529 11.73 -17.95 -13.55
C GLY A 529 11.02 -17.61 -14.86
N PRO A 530 11.29 -16.41 -15.39
CA PRO A 530 10.66 -15.87 -16.58
C PRO A 530 11.35 -16.42 -17.83
N ILE A 531 11.31 -17.73 -18.07
CA ILE A 531 11.71 -18.32 -19.35
C ILE A 531 10.70 -17.94 -20.46
N GLU A 532 11.05 -18.24 -21.70
CA GLU A 532 10.21 -17.96 -22.86
C GLU A 532 8.78 -18.47 -22.64
N ALA A 533 7.76 -17.67 -22.97
CA ALA A 533 6.39 -17.87 -22.51
C ALA A 533 5.80 -19.21 -22.95
N THR A 534 6.09 -19.66 -24.17
CA THR A 534 5.59 -20.95 -24.67
C THR A 534 6.25 -22.12 -23.96
N LYS A 535 7.58 -22.09 -23.82
CA LYS A 535 8.34 -23.10 -23.07
C LYS A 535 8.00 -23.14 -21.59
N ARG A 536 7.64 -22.00 -21.02
CA ARG A 536 7.22 -21.88 -19.62
C ARG A 536 5.90 -22.58 -19.35
N ILE A 537 4.93 -22.42 -20.25
CA ILE A 537 3.63 -23.09 -20.16
C ILE A 537 3.83 -24.59 -20.32
N GLU A 538 4.61 -25.01 -21.32
CA GLU A 538 4.97 -26.41 -21.56
C GLU A 538 5.60 -27.03 -20.29
N LEU A 539 6.60 -26.39 -19.69
CA LEU A 539 7.23 -26.86 -18.46
C LEU A 539 6.22 -27.00 -17.31
N ILE A 540 5.32 -26.03 -17.12
CA ILE A 540 4.29 -26.08 -16.07
C ILE A 540 3.30 -27.24 -16.30
N GLU A 541 2.90 -27.47 -17.54
CA GLU A 541 1.99 -28.57 -17.89
C GLU A 541 2.64 -29.92 -17.59
N HIS A 542 3.91 -30.13 -17.96
CA HIS A 542 4.64 -31.36 -17.60
C HIS A 542 4.76 -31.55 -16.08
N LEU A 543 5.01 -30.47 -15.32
CA LEU A 543 5.03 -30.56 -13.85
C LEU A 543 3.66 -30.97 -13.28
N GLU A 544 2.56 -30.45 -13.82
CA GLU A 544 1.21 -30.82 -13.41
C GLU A 544 0.86 -32.27 -13.75
N GLU A 545 1.30 -32.79 -14.89
CA GLU A 545 1.17 -34.21 -15.25
C GLU A 545 1.88 -35.12 -14.25
N GLN A 546 3.02 -34.67 -13.70
CA GLN A 546 3.74 -35.34 -12.62
C GLN A 546 3.12 -35.06 -11.22
N GLY A 547 1.96 -34.41 -11.16
CA GLY A 547 1.18 -34.17 -9.95
C GLY A 547 1.57 -32.92 -9.16
N GLN A 548 2.36 -32.00 -9.74
CA GLN A 548 2.64 -30.70 -9.11
C GLN A 548 1.40 -29.83 -9.14
N LYS A 549 1.02 -29.27 -7.99
CA LYS A 549 -0.06 -28.28 -7.94
C LYS A 549 0.49 -26.90 -8.29
N VAL A 550 -0.03 -26.31 -9.37
CA VAL A 550 0.34 -24.96 -9.81
C VAL A 550 -0.92 -24.10 -9.89
N ARG A 551 -0.80 -22.79 -9.59
CA ARG A 551 -1.94 -21.86 -9.67
C ARG A 551 -2.33 -21.61 -11.13
N VAL A 552 -3.62 -21.47 -11.43
CA VAL A 552 -4.12 -21.17 -12.79
C VAL A 552 -3.52 -19.88 -13.36
N SER A 553 -3.25 -18.88 -12.51
CA SER A 553 -2.60 -17.63 -12.92
C SER A 553 -1.16 -17.81 -13.43
N ALA A 554 -0.49 -18.91 -13.09
CA ALA A 554 0.87 -19.21 -13.57
C ALA A 554 0.93 -19.60 -15.06
N LYS A 555 -0.22 -19.97 -15.67
CA LYS A 555 -0.34 -20.37 -17.08
C LYS A 555 -0.64 -19.21 -18.02
N LYS A 556 -0.74 -17.98 -17.50
CA LYS A 556 -0.89 -16.77 -18.31
C LYS A 556 0.43 -16.47 -19.05
N GLN A 557 0.35 -16.00 -20.30
CA GLN A 557 1.55 -15.66 -21.08
C GLN A 557 2.37 -14.53 -20.45
N GLU A 558 1.72 -13.64 -19.69
CA GLU A 558 2.38 -12.54 -18.99
C GLU A 558 3.01 -12.97 -17.65
N ALA A 559 2.71 -14.19 -17.15
CA ALA A 559 3.25 -14.67 -15.89
C ALA A 559 4.78 -14.79 -15.97
N LYS A 560 5.47 -14.22 -14.96
CA LYS A 560 6.94 -14.18 -14.90
C LYS A 560 7.50 -15.24 -13.96
N TYR A 561 7.00 -15.27 -12.73
CA TYR A 561 7.52 -16.15 -11.68
C TYR A 561 6.45 -17.09 -11.18
N THR A 562 6.83 -18.29 -10.77
CA THR A 562 5.90 -19.24 -10.14
C THR A 562 6.60 -20.02 -9.06
N ARG A 563 6.10 -19.86 -7.84
CA ARG A 563 6.57 -20.59 -6.68
C ARG A 563 6.11 -22.04 -6.75
N LEU A 564 7.07 -22.97 -6.80
CA LEU A 564 6.80 -24.40 -6.83
C LEU A 564 6.85 -25.03 -5.43
N TYR A 565 7.66 -24.47 -4.55
CA TYR A 565 7.75 -24.87 -3.15
C TYR A 565 8.03 -23.66 -2.26
N SER A 566 7.45 -23.67 -1.05
CA SER A 566 7.61 -22.64 -0.03
C SER A 566 7.47 -23.29 1.33
N LYS A 567 8.40 -23.06 2.24
CA LYS A 567 8.24 -23.49 3.64
C LYS A 567 9.04 -22.60 4.58
N HIS A 568 8.43 -22.24 5.71
CA HIS A 568 9.09 -21.46 6.75
C HIS A 568 9.32 -22.30 8.01
N THR A 569 10.30 -21.90 8.81
CA THR A 569 10.50 -22.38 10.19
C THR A 569 10.94 -21.23 11.08
N THR A 570 10.58 -21.29 12.36
CA THR A 570 11.00 -20.30 13.36
C THR A 570 12.34 -20.69 13.96
N ILE A 571 13.24 -19.74 14.17
CA ILE A 571 14.55 -19.98 14.80
C ILE A 571 14.60 -19.27 16.14
N ASN A 572 14.97 -20.02 17.19
CA ASN A 572 14.92 -19.54 18.57
C ASN A 572 16.24 -18.89 19.01
N GLN A 573 17.40 -19.38 18.53
CA GLN A 573 18.72 -18.82 18.87
C GLN A 573 19.50 -18.32 17.64
N TRP A 574 19.18 -17.11 17.19
CA TRP A 574 19.80 -16.47 16.03
C TRP A 574 21.32 -16.23 16.12
N GLY A 575 21.86 -16.15 17.33
CA GLY A 575 23.30 -16.02 17.56
C GLY A 575 24.10 -17.29 17.26
N ASN A 576 23.42 -18.40 16.98
CA ASN A 576 24.05 -19.68 16.71
C ASN A 576 23.95 -20.03 15.21
N THR A 577 25.05 -19.78 14.50
CA THR A 577 25.23 -20.08 13.07
C THR A 577 24.94 -21.56 12.75
N ASP A 578 25.22 -22.49 13.66
CA ASP A 578 24.94 -23.91 13.46
C ASP A 578 23.44 -24.20 13.53
N GLU A 579 22.71 -23.63 14.49
CA GLU A 579 21.25 -23.81 14.60
C GLU A 579 20.54 -23.33 13.33
N VAL A 580 20.94 -22.16 12.81
CA VAL A 580 20.37 -21.61 11.58
C VAL A 580 20.69 -22.49 10.36
N SER A 581 21.92 -22.99 10.28
CA SER A 581 22.31 -23.92 9.20
C SER A 581 21.53 -25.22 9.26
N HIS A 582 21.30 -25.79 10.45
CA HIS A 582 20.48 -27.00 10.60
C HIS A 582 19.03 -26.75 10.18
N ALA A 583 18.45 -25.60 10.55
CA ALA A 583 17.12 -25.22 10.11
C ALA A 583 17.01 -25.09 8.57
N MET A 584 18.05 -24.58 7.91
CA MET A 584 18.13 -24.54 6.44
C MET A 584 18.16 -25.95 5.84
N VAL A 585 18.97 -26.85 6.41
CA VAL A 585 19.05 -28.27 6.01
C VAL A 585 17.70 -28.95 6.17
N ASP A 586 17.01 -28.73 7.29
CA ASP A 586 15.70 -29.32 7.56
C ASP A 586 14.62 -28.84 6.59
N LEU A 587 14.59 -27.53 6.30
CA LEU A 587 13.67 -26.95 5.31
C LEU A 587 13.91 -27.49 3.90
N PHE A 588 15.17 -27.67 3.53
CA PHE A 588 15.56 -28.19 2.22
C PHE A 588 15.27 -29.69 2.10
N ASN A 589 15.48 -30.47 3.16
CA ASN A 589 15.37 -31.92 3.12
C ASN A 589 13.97 -32.49 3.39
N THR A 590 12.94 -31.64 3.44
CA THR A 590 11.56 -32.09 3.62
C THR A 590 11.11 -33.03 2.50
N SER A 591 10.19 -33.95 2.83
CA SER A 591 9.58 -34.85 1.83
C SER A 591 8.91 -34.08 0.70
N GLN A 592 8.24 -32.97 1.03
CA GLN A 592 7.56 -32.11 0.06
C GLN A 592 8.54 -31.49 -0.94
N ASN A 593 9.69 -30.97 -0.48
CA ASN A 593 10.70 -30.41 -1.38
C ASN A 593 11.33 -31.50 -2.27
N LYS A 594 11.61 -32.68 -1.69
CA LYS A 594 12.15 -33.83 -2.43
C LYS A 594 11.20 -34.31 -3.53
N GLU A 595 9.90 -34.37 -3.26
CA GLU A 595 8.89 -34.69 -4.27
C GLU A 595 8.89 -33.69 -5.43
N VAL A 596 9.02 -32.39 -5.15
CA VAL A 596 9.08 -31.35 -6.18
C VAL A 596 10.34 -31.50 -7.04
N LEU A 597 11.49 -31.80 -6.43
CA LEU A 597 12.74 -32.05 -7.15
C LEU A 597 12.68 -33.30 -8.02
N GLU A 598 12.04 -34.39 -7.58
CA GLU A 598 11.83 -35.58 -8.42
C GLU A 598 10.91 -35.28 -9.61
N ARG A 599 9.87 -34.46 -9.43
CA ARG A 599 9.03 -33.98 -10.55
C ARG A 599 9.82 -33.16 -11.56
N ILE A 600 10.70 -32.26 -11.08
CA ILE A 600 11.58 -31.46 -11.94
C ILE A 600 12.57 -32.35 -12.69
N LYS A 601 13.11 -33.38 -12.05
CA LYS A 601 13.99 -34.37 -12.68
C LYS A 601 13.28 -35.18 -13.77
N GLY A 602 11.97 -35.37 -13.66
CA GLY A 602 11.15 -35.94 -14.73
C GLY A 602 11.16 -35.12 -16.03
N LEU A 603 11.39 -33.80 -15.95
CA LEU A 603 11.39 -32.91 -17.12
C LEU A 603 12.56 -33.17 -18.09
N THR A 604 13.68 -33.69 -17.59
CA THR A 604 14.88 -33.97 -18.39
C THR A 604 15.02 -35.45 -18.76
N GLY A 605 14.18 -36.33 -18.21
CA GLY A 605 14.23 -37.78 -18.43
C GLY A 605 13.54 -38.28 -19.70
N GLU A 606 12.68 -37.49 -20.35
CA GLU A 606 11.94 -37.92 -21.56
C GLU A 606 12.70 -37.70 -22.88
N THR A 607 13.76 -36.88 -22.88
CA THR A 607 14.60 -36.62 -24.07
C THR A 607 15.54 -37.78 -24.44
N HIS A 608 15.70 -38.80 -23.60
CA HIS A 608 16.48 -40.01 -23.91
C HIS A 608 15.66 -41.19 -24.47
N LYS A 609 14.36 -41.01 -24.75
CA LYS A 609 13.47 -42.05 -25.31
C LYS A 609 12.77 -41.69 -26.62
N ARG A 610 13.26 -40.71 -27.37
CA ARG A 610 12.85 -40.47 -28.76
C ARG A 610 14.00 -40.61 -29.74
#